data_AF-A0A3P1SXH3-F1
#
_entry.id   AF-A0A3P1SXH3-F1
#
_cell.length_a   1.000
_cell.length_b   1.000
_cell.length_c   1.000
_cell.angle_alpha   90.00
_cell.angle_beta   90.00
_cell.angle_gamma   90.00
#
_symmetry.space_group_name_H-M   'P 1'
#
loop_
_entity.id
_entity.type
_entity.pdbx_description
1 polymer ?
#
loop_
_entity_poly.entity_id
_entity_poly.type
_entity_poly.pdbx_seq_one_letter_code
_entity_poly.pdbx_strand_id
1 'polypeptide(L)' 'MLINISEHLSVQRYQSQNHTQWICYEPLANSQHQKRRPWSRVTGLMSADEMQNWLDRHYPDTPQAVRSFKKLS' A
#
# COMPACT_ATOMS: atom_id res chain seq x y z
N MET A 1 -4.03 -1.69 11.06
CA MET A 1 -4.04 -0.23 10.85
C MET A 1 -3.58 0.05 9.43
N LEU A 2 -4.27 0.94 8.72
CA LEU A 2 -3.90 1.36 7.37
C LEU A 2 -2.85 2.49 7.48
N ILE A 3 -1.74 2.37 6.75
CA ILE A 3 -0.58 3.26 6.79
C ILE A 3 -0.42 3.90 5.43
N ASN A 4 -0.45 5.23 5.36
CA ASN A 4 -0.25 5.94 4.10
C ASN A 4 1.24 5.95 3.76
N ILE A 5 1.59 5.49 2.55
CA ILE A 5 2.97 5.50 2.03
C ILE A 5 3.17 6.54 0.93
N SER A 6 2.07 7.02 0.32
CA SER A 6 2.02 8.19 -0.56
C SER A 6 0.63 8.86 -0.53
N GLU A 7 0.42 9.91 -1.32
CA GLU A 7 -0.89 10.57 -1.48
C GLU A 7 -1.96 9.66 -2.12
N HIS A 8 -1.53 8.63 -2.85
CA HIS A 8 -2.39 7.72 -3.61
C HIS A 8 -2.26 6.27 -3.18
N LEU A 9 -1.42 5.95 -2.19
CA LEU A 9 -1.18 4.58 -1.75
C LEU A 9 -1.13 4.48 -0.24
N SER A 10 -1.82 3.45 0.24
CA SER A 10 -1.77 3.02 1.62
C SER A 10 -1.58 1.52 1.72
N VAL A 11 -0.94 1.07 2.78
CA VAL A 11 -0.69 -0.34 3.05
C VAL A 11 -1.24 -0.75 4.40
N GLN A 12 -1.67 -1.99 4.52
CA GLN A 12 -2.05 -2.59 5.78
C GLN A 12 -1.14 -3.77 6.08
N ARG A 13 -0.54 -3.74 7.27
CA ARG A 13 0.29 -4.83 7.79
C ARG A 13 -0.58 -5.90 8.45
N TYR A 14 -0.32 -7.15 8.10
CA TYR A 14 -0.88 -8.36 8.70
C TYR A 14 0.27 -9.19 9.28
N GLN A 15 0.33 -9.28 10.61
CA GLN A 15 1.37 -10.06 11.29
C GLN A 15 0.74 -11.37 11.77
N SER A 16 1.28 -12.49 11.30
CA SER A 16 1.07 -13.83 11.86
C SER A 16 2.34 -14.28 12.55
N GLN A 17 2.27 -15.32 13.38
CA GLN A 17 3.36 -15.77 14.25
C GLN A 17 4.71 -15.95 13.54
N ASN A 18 4.70 -16.35 12.26
CA ASN A 18 5.92 -16.63 11.49
C ASN A 18 6.12 -15.71 10.27
N HIS A 19 5.11 -14.93 9.87
CA HIS A 19 5.16 -14.18 8.62
C HIS A 19 4.45 -12.83 8.74
N THR A 20 5.05 -11.80 8.14
CA THR A 20 4.40 -10.50 7.93
C THR A 20 3.96 -10.39 6.48
N GLN A 21 2.68 -10.12 6.28
CA GLN A 21 2.07 -9.89 4.98
C GLN A 21 1.50 -8.48 4.90
N TRP A 22 1.33 -7.99 3.68
CA TRP A 22 0.92 -6.65 3.37
C TRP A 22 -0.18 -6.66 2.32
N ILE A 23 -1.11 -5.72 2.43
CA ILE A 23 -2.11 -5.43 1.41
C ILE A 23 -1.95 -3.97 1.03
N CYS A 24 -1.96 -3.67 -0.27
CA CYS A 24 -1.95 -2.32 -0.81
C CYS A 24 -3.37 -1.86 -1.14
N TYR A 25 -3.59 -0.57 -0.97
CA TYR A 25 -4.85 0.10 -1.23
C TYR A 25 -4.64 1.40 -1.98
N GLU A 26 -5.60 1.73 -2.83
CA GLU A 26 -5.67 2.97 -3.60
C GLU A 26 -6.97 3.72 -3.30
N PRO A 27 -6.99 5.06 -3.41
CA PRO A 27 -8.21 5.83 -3.25
C PRO A 27 -9.17 5.56 -4.42
N LEU A 28 -10.44 5.33 -4.12
CA LEU A 28 -11.48 5.21 -5.15
C LEU A 28 -11.61 6.54 -5.91
N ALA A 29 -11.41 6.49 -7.23
CA ALA A 29 -11.34 7.66 -8.13
C ALA A 29 -12.56 8.60 -8.04
N ASN A 30 -13.72 8.10 -7.62
CA ASN A 30 -14.98 8.85 -7.63
C ASN A 30 -15.29 9.59 -6.32
N SER A 31 -14.35 9.70 -5.38
CA SER A 31 -14.58 10.32 -4.07
C SER A 31 -13.99 11.73 -3.90
N GLN A 32 -14.02 12.55 -4.95
CA GLN A 32 -13.49 13.93 -4.89
C GLN A 32 -14.26 14.84 -3.89
N HIS A 33 -15.46 14.46 -3.47
CA HIS A 33 -16.32 15.28 -2.59
C HIS A 33 -16.56 14.70 -1.17
N GLN A 34 -15.87 13.63 -0.76
CA GLN A 34 -16.09 13.05 0.56
C GLN A 34 -14.97 13.37 1.55
N LYS A 35 -15.36 13.75 2.79
CA LYS A 35 -14.45 13.99 3.93
C LYS A 35 -13.59 12.77 4.31
N ARG A 36 -13.96 11.57 3.86
CA ARG A 36 -13.19 10.33 3.98
C ARG A 36 -13.11 9.69 2.60
N ARG A 37 -11.91 9.63 2.00
CA ARG A 37 -11.71 8.88 0.75
C ARG A 37 -11.77 7.38 1.08
N PRO A 38 -12.70 6.62 0.50
CA PRO A 38 -12.70 5.18 0.65
C PRO A 38 -11.52 4.59 -0.12
N TRP A 39 -10.84 3.65 0.52
CA TRP A 39 -9.68 2.95 -0.01
C TRP A 39 -10.13 1.60 -0.57
N SER A 40 -9.76 1.29 -1.81
CA SER A 40 -10.00 -0.01 -2.43
C SER A 40 -8.75 -0.87 -2.34
N ARG A 41 -8.94 -2.15 -2.02
CA ARG A 41 -7.85 -3.13 -2.03
C ARG A 41 -7.43 -3.39 -3.48
N VAL A 42 -6.14 -3.29 -3.75
CA VAL A 42 -5.58 -3.49 -5.11
C VAL A 42 -4.69 -4.72 -5.21
N THR A 43 -4.18 -5.23 -4.08
CA THR A 43 -3.38 -6.45 -4.06
C THR A 43 -3.94 -7.55 -3.15
N GLY A 44 -3.48 -8.78 -3.39
CA GLY A 44 -3.60 -9.90 -2.46
C GLY A 44 -2.81 -9.69 -1.15
N LEU A 45 -2.77 -10.69 -0.28
CA LEU A 45 -1.79 -10.72 0.81
C LEU A 45 -0.42 -11.01 0.19
N MET A 46 0.52 -10.09 0.32
CA MET A 46 1.86 -10.19 -0.25
C MET A 46 2.92 -10.16 0.86
N SER A 47 4.03 -10.85 0.66
CA SER A 47 5.23 -10.64 1.46
C SER A 47 5.80 -9.23 1.28
N ALA A 48 6.74 -8.82 2.13
CA ALA A 48 7.39 -7.52 2.00
C ALA A 48 8.15 -7.36 0.68
N ASP A 49 8.83 -8.42 0.21
CA ASP A 49 9.56 -8.41 -1.06
C ASP A 49 8.62 -8.34 -2.26
N GLU A 50 7.53 -9.11 -2.25
CA GLU A 50 6.51 -9.05 -3.29
C GLU A 50 5.86 -7.66 -3.38
N MET A 51 5.56 -7.05 -2.23
CA MET A 51 4.99 -5.70 -2.18
C MET A 51 5.95 -4.64 -2.73
N GLN A 52 7.23 -4.70 -2.38
CA GLN A 52 8.25 -3.80 -2.95
C GLN A 52 8.31 -3.93 -4.47
N ASN A 53 8.44 -5.16 -4.97
CA ASN A 53 8.48 -5.42 -6.41
C ASN A 53 7.20 -4.97 -7.13
N TRP A 54 6.03 -5.15 -6.49
CA TRP A 54 4.77 -4.70 -7.05
C TRP A 54 4.70 -3.16 -7.14
N LEU A 55 5.12 -2.45 -6.09
CA LEU A 55 5.18 -0.99 -6.06
C LEU A 55 6.15 -0.43 -7.12
N ASP A 56 7.35 -1.00 -7.25
CA ASP A 56 8.31 -0.58 -8.28
C ASP A 56 7.77 -0.77 -9.71
N ARG A 57 6.96 -1.81 -9.95
CA ARG A 57 6.39 -2.12 -11.28
C ARG A 57 5.17 -1.27 -11.62
N HIS A 58 4.27 -1.02 -10.66
CA HIS A 58 3.00 -0.33 -10.91
C HIS A 58 3.08 1.17 -10.65
N TYR A 59 4.06 1.61 -9.85
CA TYR A 59 4.28 3.00 -9.48
C TYR A 59 5.75 3.42 -9.70
N PRO A 60 6.31 3.24 -10.90
CA PRO A 60 7.71 3.59 -11.18
C PRO A 60 7.99 5.08 -10.94
N ASP A 61 6.99 5.94 -11.18
CA ASP A 61 7.08 7.39 -10.97
C ASP A 61 6.93 7.81 -9.50
N THR A 62 6.71 6.85 -8.58
CA THR A 62 6.51 7.12 -7.15
C THR A 62 7.59 6.46 -6.28
N PRO A 63 8.89 6.76 -6.49
CA PRO A 63 9.98 6.13 -5.73
C PRO A 63 9.89 6.43 -4.23
N GLN A 64 9.19 7.51 -3.85
CA GLN A 64 8.90 7.82 -2.45
C GLN A 64 8.00 6.76 -1.80
N ALA A 65 7.02 6.19 -2.51
CA ALA A 65 6.12 5.17 -1.97
C ALA A 65 6.89 3.89 -1.61
N VAL A 66 7.77 3.44 -2.51
CA VAL A 66 8.66 2.30 -2.29
C VAL A 66 9.58 2.53 -1.09
N ARG A 67 10.21 3.72 -1.00
CA ARG A 67 11.07 4.10 0.14
C ARG A 67 10.31 4.16 1.46
N SER A 68 9.10 4.71 1.46
CA SER A 68 8.22 4.74 2.64
C SER A 68 7.86 3.34 3.08
N PHE A 69 7.49 2.46 2.15
CA PHE A 69 7.18 1.06 2.45
C PHE A 69 8.39 0.31 3.04
N LYS A 70 9.57 0.49 2.46
CA LYS A 70 10.81 -0.14 2.93
C LYS A 70 11.19 0.22 4.38
N LYS A 71 10.73 1.35 4.90
CA LYS A 71 10.92 1.74 6.31
C LYS A 71 9.95 1.03 7.27
N LEU A 72 8.88 0.43 6.73
CA LEU A 72 7.80 -0.21 7.49
C LEU A 72 7.91 -1.74 7.51
N SER A 73 8.57 -2.31 6.50
CA SER A 73 8.92 -3.74 6.38
C SER A 73 10.10 -4.11 7.25
#